data_AF-A0A961H1V4-F1
#
_entry.id   AF-A0A961H1V4-F1
#
_cell.length_a   1.000
_cell.length_b   1.000
_cell.length_c   1.000
_cell.angle_alpha   90.00
_cell.angle_beta   90.00
_cell.angle_gamma   90.00
#
_symmetry.space_group_name_H-M   'P 1'
#
loop_
_entity.id
_entity.type
_entity.pdbx_description
1 polymer ?
#
loop_
_entity_poly.entity_id
_entity_poly.type
_entity_poly.pdbx_seq_one_letter_code
_entity_poly.pdbx_strand_id
1 'polypeptide(L)' 'RLVTVKTSDGKTITGSLEGEDDERVVLKPNPLAPDKSEIGKAMIKERTISDVSPMPAGLLNTLKADQILDLLAWFEAMK' A
#
# COMPACT_ATOMS: atom_id res chain seq x y z
N ARG A 1 0.77 -3.99 1.31
CA ARG A 1 0.50 -3.58 2.71
C ARG A 1 0.96 -2.15 2.89
N LEU A 2 0.14 -1.29 3.50
CA LEU A 2 0.56 0.08 3.83
C LEU A 2 1.41 0.05 5.10
N VAL A 3 2.56 0.71 5.09
CA VAL A 3 3.52 0.78 6.19
C VAL A 3 3.90 2.23 6.42
N THR A 4 3.91 2.64 7.69
CA THR A 4 4.44 3.92 8.15
C THR A 4 5.73 3.67 8.90
N VAL A 5 6.78 4.38 8.51
CA VAL A 5 8.12 4.33 9.10
C VAL A 5 8.48 5.71 9.63
N LYS A 6 8.87 5.78 10.91
CA LYS A 6 9.50 6.97 11.48
C LYS A 6 11.01 6.76 11.54
N THR A 7 11.76 7.67 10.93
CA THR A 7 13.22 7.60 10.92
C THR A 7 13.84 8.31 12.12
N SER A 8 15.10 7.98 12.40
CA SER A 8 15.93 8.62 13.43
C SER A 8 15.96 10.14 13.34
N ASP A 9 15.94 10.62 12.10
CA ASP A 9 16.04 12.04 11.72
C ASP A 9 14.69 12.78 11.85
N GLY A 10 13.66 12.11 12.35
CA GLY A 10 12.34 12.69 12.58
C GLY A 10 11.41 12.69 11.36
N LYS A 11 11.84 12.11 10.23
CA LYS A 11 10.99 11.99 9.03
C LYS A 11 10.00 10.85 9.20
N THR A 12 8.74 11.09 8.83
CA THR A 12 7.73 10.03 8.75
C THR A 12 7.43 9.75 7.29
N ILE A 13 7.55 8.48 6.89
CA ILE A 13 7.34 8.02 5.52
C ILE A 13 6.25 6.95 5.55
N THR A 14 5.15 7.18 4.85
CA THR A 14 4.07 6.21 4.68
C THR A 14 4.00 5.77 3.24
N GLY A 15 3.88 4.47 3.00
CA GLY A 15 3.79 3.94 1.64
C GLY A 15 3.47 2.45 1.60
N SER A 16 3.28 1.94 0.39
CA SER A 16 3.15 0.51 0.15
C SER A 16 4.50 -0.17 0.25
N LEU A 17 4.59 -1.29 0.96
CA LEU A 17 5.82 -2.10 1.00
C LEU A 17 6.02 -2.81 -0.33
N GLU A 18 7.07 -2.45 -1.07
CA GLU A 18 7.45 -3.07 -2.35
C GLU A 18 8.51 -4.15 -2.17
N GLY A 19 9.37 -4.00 -1.17
CA GLY A 19 10.46 -4.93 -0.89
C GLY A 19 11.09 -4.67 0.47
N GLU A 20 11.63 -5.73 1.06
CA GLU A 20 12.36 -5.70 2.32
C GLU A 20 13.51 -6.71 2.24
N ASP A 21 14.72 -6.26 2.53
CA ASP A 21 15.92 -7.10 2.67
C ASP A 21 16.51 -6.94 4.08
N ASP A 22 17.68 -7.52 4.36
CA ASP A 22 18.29 -7.49 5.70
C ASP A 22 18.76 -6.09 6.12
N GLU A 23 19.00 -5.18 5.18
CA GLU A 23 19.58 -3.86 5.46
C GLU A 23 18.57 -2.71 5.27
N ARG A 24 17.58 -2.87 4.39
CA ARG A 24 16.67 -1.79 3.98
C ARG A 24 15.24 -2.23 3.74
N VAL A 25 14.35 -1.25 3.85
CA VAL A 25 12.93 -1.32 3.53
C VAL A 25 12.64 -0.38 2.37
N VAL A 26 11.99 -0.88 1.33
CA VAL A 26 11.58 -0.10 0.15
C VAL A 26 10.10 0.18 0.23
N LEU A 27 9.75 1.44 0.43
CA LEU A 27 8.37 1.93 0.44
C LEU A 27 8.07 2.69 -0.84
N LYS A 28 6.85 2.52 -1.36
CA LYS A 28 6.29 3.33 -2.45
C LYS A 28 5.21 4.25 -1.88
N PRO A 29 5.52 5.54 -1.64
CA PRO A 29 4.59 6.47 -1.00
C PRO A 29 3.38 6.80 -1.88
N ASN A 30 3.61 6.92 -3.19
CA ASN A 30 2.56 7.20 -4.17
C ASN A 30 2.45 6.02 -5.15
N PRO A 31 1.29 5.32 -5.21
CA PRO A 31 1.11 4.19 -6.13
C PRO A 31 1.16 4.60 -7.61
N LEU A 32 0.82 5.85 -7.94
CA LEU A 32 0.75 6.38 -9.31
C LEU A 32 2.08 6.96 -9.80
N ALA A 33 3.01 7.28 -8.90
CA ALA A 33 4.34 7.76 -9.25
C ALA A 33 5.34 6.59 -9.26
N PRO A 34 6.42 6.67 -10.06
CA PRO A 34 7.50 5.68 -10.03
C PRO A 34 8.40 5.82 -8.79
N ASP A 35 8.27 6.90 -8.01
CA ASP A 35 9.14 7.20 -6.88
C ASP A 35 9.10 6.13 -5.78
N LYS A 36 10.29 5.73 -5.32
CA LYS A 36 10.50 4.79 -4.22
C LYS A 36 11.34 5.45 -3.14
N SER A 37 11.01 5.17 -1.89
CA SER A 37 11.77 5.57 -0.72
C SER A 37 12.46 4.36 -0.12
N GLU A 38 13.78 4.31 -0.24
CA GLU A 38 14.60 3.30 0.42
C GLU A 38 15.03 3.81 1.80
N ILE A 39 14.79 3.02 2.83
CA ILE A 39 15.07 3.39 4.22
C ILE A 39 15.90 2.27 4.84
N GLY A 40 17.12 2.59 5.26
CA GLY A 40 17.96 1.64 5.99
C GLY A 40 17.33 1.28 7.34
N LYS A 41 17.30 0.00 7.70
CA LYS A 41 16.70 -0.50 8.95
C LYS A 41 17.35 0.11 10.19
N ALA A 42 18.64 0.40 10.14
CA ALA A 42 19.37 1.09 11.21
C ALA A 42 18.83 2.50 11.50
N MET A 43 18.14 3.13 10.54
CA MET A 43 17.54 4.45 10.70
C MET A 43 16.07 4.40 11.13
N ILE A 44 15.48 3.21 11.29
CA ILE A 44 14.06 3.06 11.66
C ILE A 44 13.92 3.08 13.18
N LYS A 45 13.26 4.10 13.71
CA LYS A 45 12.91 4.17 15.14
C LYS A 45 11.61 3.42 15.44
N GLU A 46 10.63 3.56 14.56
CA GLU A 46 9.30 2.99 14.74
C GLU A 46 8.72 2.60 13.39
N ARG A 47 8.07 1.43 13.34
CA ARG A 47 7.37 0.90 12.17
C ARG A 47 5.97 0.50 12.58
N THR A 48 4.98 0.95 11.81
CA THR A 48 3.58 0.57 11.98
C THR A 48 3.04 0.02 10.66
N ILE A 49 2.47 -1.17 10.71
CA ILE A 49 1.78 -1.78 9.57
C ILE A 49 0.30 -1.44 9.72
N SER A 50 -0.33 -0.94 8.66
CA SER A 50 -1.78 -0.67 8.67
C SER A 50 -2.56 -1.97 8.57
N ASP A 51 -3.51 -2.17 9.49
CA ASP A 51 -4.51 -3.24 9.42
C ASP A 51 -5.60 -2.93 8.39
N VAL A 52 -5.75 -1.65 8.01
CA VAL A 52 -6.72 -1.19 7.04
C VAL A 52 -6.11 -1.22 5.63
N SER A 53 -6.87 -1.75 4.69
CA SER A 53 -6.50 -1.79 3.26
C SER A 53 -6.27 -0.37 2.72
N PRO A 54 -5.24 -0.16 1.89
CA PRO A 54 -5.04 1.11 1.18
C PRO A 54 -6.07 1.36 0.07
N MET A 55 -6.97 0.40 -0.20
CA MET A 55 -8.05 0.60 -1.16
C MET A 55 -9.00 1.68 -0.64
N PRO A 56 -9.31 2.73 -1.43
CA PRO A 56 -10.29 3.74 -1.04
C PRO A 56 -11.65 3.11 -0.72
N ALA A 57 -12.24 3.52 0.40
CA ALA A 57 -13.59 3.10 0.74
C ALA A 57 -14.60 3.63 -0.28
N GLY A 58 -15.67 2.87 -0.51
CA GLY A 58 -16.79 3.31 -1.34
C GLY A 58 -16.54 3.32 -2.85
N LEU A 59 -15.46 2.68 -3.32
CA LEU A 59 -15.15 2.60 -4.75
C LEU A 59 -16.30 2.00 -5.58
N LEU A 60 -17.07 1.07 -4.99
CA LEU A 60 -18.20 0.42 -5.64
C LEU A 60 -19.54 1.16 -5.42
N ASN A 61 -19.57 2.25 -4.65
CA ASN A 61 -20.82 2.94 -4.29
C ASN A 61 -21.54 3.57 -5.49
N THR A 62 -20.82 3.83 -6.58
CA THR A 62 -21.38 4.37 -7.82
C THR A 62 -21.95 3.30 -8.74
N LEU A 63 -21.69 2.02 -8.45
CA LEU A 63 -22.14 0.90 -9.26
C LEU A 63 -23.55 0.46 -8.85
N LYS A 64 -24.32 0.05 -9.84
CA LYS A 64 -25.60 -0.63 -9.64
C LYS A 64 -25.37 -2.14 -9.40
N ALA A 65 -26.40 -2.82 -8.90
CA ALA A 65 -26.32 -4.24 -8.56
C ALA A 65 -25.95 -5.14 -9.76
N ASP A 66 -26.50 -4.85 -10.94
CA ASP A 66 -26.17 -5.51 -12.20
C ASP A 66 -24.69 -5.33 -12.57
N GLN A 67 -24.15 -4.12 -12.44
CA GLN A 67 -22.74 -3.84 -12.72
C GLN A 67 -21.78 -4.54 -11.75
N ILE A 68 -22.21 -4.78 -10.50
CA ILE A 68 -21.44 -5.58 -9.54
C ILE A 68 -21.44 -7.06 -9.97
N LEU A 69 -22.57 -7.59 -10.44
CA LEU A 69 -22.66 -8.96 -10.95
C LEU A 69 -21.78 -9.16 -12.19
N ASP A 70 -21.77 -8.20 -13.10
CA ASP A 70 -20.88 -8.23 -14.29
C ASP A 70 -19.40 -8.25 -13.88
N LEU A 71 -19.01 -7.47 -12.88
CA LEU A 71 -17.64 -7.45 -12.37
C LEU A 71 -17.25 -8.79 -11.73
N LEU A 72 -18.16 -9.41 -10.97
CA LEU A 72 -17.93 -10.73 -10.38
C LEU A 72 -17.80 -11.82 -11.46
N ALA A 73 -18.67 -11.79 -12.47
CA ALA A 73 -18.63 -12.70 -13.60
C ALA A 73 -17.29 -12.59 -14.36
N TRP A 74 -16.77 -11.37 -14.53
CA TRP A 74 -15.46 -11.14 -15.14
C TRP A 74 -14.31 -11.79 -14.36
N PHE A 75 -14.31 -11.67 -13.02
CA PHE A 75 -13.30 -12.35 -12.19
C PHE A 75 -13.41 -13.87 -12.26
N GLU A 76 -14.63 -14.42 -12.28
CA GLU A 76 -14.85 -15.86 -12.37
C GLU A 76 -14.43 -16.42 -13.73
N ALA A 77 -14.70 -15.70 -14.81
CA ALA A 77 -14.30 -16.08 -16.17
C ALA A 77 -12.79 -15.99 -16.44
N MET A 78 -12.05 -15.23 -15.62
CA MET A 78 -10.59 -15.10 -15.73
C MET A 78 -9.81 -16.21 -15.00
N LYS A 79 -10.53 -17.11 -14.32
CA LYS A 79 -9.97 -18.28 -13.66
C LYS A 79 -9.60 -19.37 -14.66
#